data_AF-A0A3D8IDJ2-F1
#
_entry.id   AF-A0A3D8IDJ2-F1
#
_cell.length_a   1.000
_cell.length_b   1.000
_cell.length_c   1.000
_cell.angle_alpha   90.00
_cell.angle_beta   90.00
_cell.angle_gamma   90.00
#
_symmetry.space_group_name_H-M   'P 1'
#
loop_
_entity.id
_entity.type
_entity.pdbx_description
1 polymer ?
#
loop_
_entity_poly.entity_id
_entity_poly.type
_entity_poly.pdbx_seq_one_letter_code
_entity_poly.pdbx_strand_id
1 'polypeptide(L)'
;MRVQGRFWIREQDKNFLGHGKVELLERIAQSGSISKAAKEMRMSYKAAWDSIDLMNNVANEPLVVRVTGGKGGGGTQITQKGLEAIRIFREMERVQQELFTLFESNLNDWDSIMDYSKWSDSAKRRFMIKTSARNQLFGEIVLITEGKVNAEVVLKINDSMRISSTITLHSLKDLGLKVGLKAYALIKANWIVVFSEEPKGISMQNCISGVIKHITDGVVNCEIEMECENTRFSAVITEESQKNLALKVGQKVWFGFKSNNVILGI
;
A
#
# COMPACT_ATOMS: atom_id res chain seq x y z
N MET A 1 -5.13 20.52 4.31
CA MET A 1 -4.48 20.37 5.64
C MET A 1 -3.05 19.88 5.44
N ARG A 2 -2.11 20.13 6.36
CA ARG A 2 -0.73 19.59 6.28
C ARG A 2 -0.48 18.58 7.39
N VAL A 3 0.08 17.42 7.05
CA VAL A 3 0.42 16.36 8.00
C VAL A 3 1.92 16.41 8.26
N GLN A 4 2.29 16.54 9.54
CA GLN A 4 3.68 16.58 9.96
C GLN A 4 3.90 15.60 11.10
N GLY A 5 5.07 14.97 11.12
CA GLY A 5 5.46 14.02 12.15
C GLY A 5 6.95 13.73 12.08
N ARG A 6 7.52 13.33 13.21
CA ARG A 6 8.92 12.90 13.31
C ARG A 6 8.96 11.52 13.96
N PHE A 7 9.86 10.65 13.52
CA PHE A 7 10.12 9.38 14.18
C PHE A 7 11.56 9.30 14.67
N TRP A 8 11.78 8.35 15.57
CA TRP A 8 13.09 7.94 16.05
C TRP A 8 13.08 6.43 16.26
N ILE A 9 14.25 5.81 16.09
CA ILE A 9 14.47 4.38 16.25
C ILE A 9 14.99 4.15 17.65
N ARG A 10 14.32 3.27 18.39
CA ARG A 10 14.78 2.78 19.70
C ARG A 10 15.37 1.39 19.53
N GLU A 11 16.49 1.16 20.20
CA GLU A 11 17.17 -0.13 20.25
C GLU A 11 17.71 -0.29 21.67
N GLN A 12 17.51 -1.46 22.29
CA GLN A 12 17.81 -1.69 23.71
C GLN A 12 17.25 -0.58 24.63
N ASP A 13 16.00 -0.16 24.37
CA ASP A 13 15.29 0.95 25.02
C ASP A 13 15.92 2.35 24.91
N LYS A 14 17.07 2.49 24.25
CA LYS A 14 17.74 3.78 24.05
C LYS A 14 17.31 4.43 22.75
N ASN A 15 17.27 5.77 22.71
CA ASN A 15 17.02 6.52 21.48
C ASN A 15 18.26 6.42 20.58
N PHE A 16 18.28 5.42 19.70
CA PHE A 16 19.44 5.03 18.91
C PHE A 16 19.65 5.98 17.73
N LEU A 17 18.65 6.12 16.85
CA LEU A 17 18.71 6.99 15.68
C LEU A 17 17.50 7.91 15.63
N GLY A 18 17.70 9.12 15.14
CA GLY A 18 16.67 10.13 14.94
C GLY A 18 17.24 11.26 14.09
N HIS A 19 16.39 12.17 13.61
CA HIS A 19 16.82 13.24 12.69
C HIS A 19 18.09 13.96 13.16
N GLY A 20 18.14 14.39 14.43
CA GLY A 20 19.31 15.10 14.97
C GLY A 20 20.58 14.24 15.05
N LYS A 21 20.47 12.95 15.37
CA LYS A 21 21.62 12.04 15.43
C LYS A 21 22.15 11.70 14.04
N VAL A 22 21.26 11.54 13.07
CA VAL A 22 21.64 11.32 11.66
C VAL A 22 22.28 12.56 11.06
N GLU A 23 21.74 13.75 11.32
CA GLU A 23 22.37 15.01 10.90
C GLU A 23 23.77 15.18 11.51
N LEU A 24 23.97 14.76 12.77
CA LEU A 24 25.30 14.75 13.39
C LEU A 24 26.27 13.82 12.64
N LEU A 25 25.85 12.60 12.31
CA LEU A 25 26.66 11.66 11.54
C LEU A 25 27.01 12.21 10.15
N GLU A 26 26.06 12.82 9.44
CA GLU A 26 26.28 13.44 8.12
C GLU A 26 27.31 14.56 8.16
N ARG A 27 27.22 15.45 9.16
CA ARG A 27 28.20 16.53 9.32
C ARG A 27 29.58 16.00 9.67
N ILE A 28 29.67 14.91 10.45
CA ILE A 28 30.95 14.24 10.73
C ILE A 28 31.49 13.61 9.44
N ALA A 29 30.65 12.96 8.64
CA ALA A 29 31.04 12.39 7.35
C ALA A 29 31.63 13.43 6.39
N GLN A 30 31.07 14.65 6.39
CA GLN A 30 31.54 15.76 5.56
C GLN A 30 32.78 16.46 6.11
N SER A 31 32.87 16.64 7.43
CA SER A 31 33.90 17.47 8.06
C SER A 31 35.10 16.72 8.63
N GLY A 32 34.95 15.41 8.88
CA GLY A 32 35.94 14.61 9.61
C GLY A 32 36.15 15.04 11.07
N SER A 33 35.25 15.84 11.65
CA SER A 33 35.44 16.45 12.98
C SER A 33 34.14 16.54 13.79
N ILE A 34 34.12 15.91 14.96
CA ILE A 34 33.02 16.03 15.93
C ILE A 34 32.85 17.49 16.36
N SER A 35 33.96 18.21 16.62
CA SER A 35 33.93 19.60 17.07
C SER A 35 33.31 20.53 16.03
N LYS A 36 33.64 20.32 14.74
CA LYS A 36 33.06 21.11 13.66
C LYS A 36 31.56 20.80 13.49
N ALA A 37 31.19 19.52 13.47
CA ALA A 37 29.79 19.11 13.41
C ALA A 37 28.95 19.66 14.57
N ALA A 38 29.44 19.57 15.81
CA ALA A 38 28.77 20.09 16.99
C ALA A 38 28.55 21.61 16.90
N LYS A 39 29.57 22.36 16.45
CA LYS A 39 29.49 23.82 16.26
C LYS A 39 28.46 24.20 15.20
N GLU A 40 28.44 23.51 14.06
CA GLU A 40 27.47 23.75 12.99
C GLU A 40 26.03 23.46 13.43
N MET A 41 25.83 22.44 14.27
CA MET A 41 24.53 22.10 14.85
C MET A 41 24.17 22.94 16.08
N ARG A 42 25.02 23.90 16.47
CA ARG A 42 24.84 24.74 17.66
C ARG A 42 24.64 23.94 18.96
N MET A 43 25.33 22.80 19.08
CA MET A 43 25.33 21.97 20.30
C MET A 43 26.72 21.93 20.95
N SER A 44 26.76 21.55 22.23
CA SER A 44 28.05 21.39 22.92
C SER A 44 28.82 20.18 22.36
N TYR A 45 30.14 20.27 22.37
CA TYR A 45 30.99 19.12 22.02
C TYR A 45 30.64 17.88 22.84
N LYS A 46 30.36 18.06 24.13
CA LYS A 46 29.95 16.98 25.04
C LYS A 46 28.66 16.31 24.57
N ALA A 47 27.63 17.07 24.18
CA ALA A 47 26.37 16.51 23.69
C ALA A 47 26.54 15.72 22.38
N ALA A 48 27.41 16.18 21.49
CA ALA A 48 27.77 15.46 20.27
C ALA A 48 28.51 14.15 20.60
N TRP A 49 29.49 14.22 21.51
CA TRP A 49 30.24 13.06 21.95
C TRP A 49 29.36 12.01 22.63
N ASP A 50 28.53 12.41 23.60
CA ASP A 50 27.57 11.55 24.29
C ASP A 50 26.58 10.90 23.29
N SER A 51 26.19 11.62 22.24
CA SER A 51 25.33 11.07 21.19
C SER A 51 26.02 10.00 20.36
N ILE A 52 27.29 10.20 20.01
CA ILE A 52 28.10 9.24 19.26
C ILE A 52 28.38 8.00 20.11
N ASP A 53 28.75 8.21 21.37
CA ASP A 53 29.05 7.13 22.31
C ASP A 53 27.81 6.25 22.52
N LEU A 54 26.63 6.84 22.70
CA LEU A 54 25.37 6.12 22.74
C LEU A 54 25.15 5.29 21.47
N MET A 55 25.32 5.89 20.28
CA MET A 55 25.11 5.19 19.01
C MET A 55 26.08 4.02 18.83
N ASN A 56 27.36 4.22 19.13
CA ASN A 56 28.37 3.17 19.03
C ASN A 56 28.14 2.02 20.00
N ASN A 57 27.67 2.31 21.22
CA ASN A 57 27.40 1.30 22.25
C ASN A 57 26.12 0.49 21.99
N VAL A 58 25.18 1.05 21.22
CA VAL A 58 23.92 0.39 20.87
C VAL A 58 24.05 -0.40 19.56
N ALA A 59 24.84 0.11 18.61
CA ALA A 59 25.11 -0.58 17.35
C ALA A 59 26.02 -1.79 17.57
N ASN A 60 25.82 -2.84 16.76
CA ASN A 60 26.70 -4.02 16.77
C ASN A 60 28.12 -3.69 16.28
N GLU A 61 28.27 -2.63 15.51
CA GLU A 61 29.53 -2.09 15.03
C GLU A 61 29.54 -0.56 15.19
N PRO A 62 30.69 0.05 15.53
CA PRO A 62 30.76 1.49 15.73
C PRO A 62 30.36 2.24 14.45
N LEU A 63 29.51 3.25 14.58
CA LEU A 63 29.12 4.14 13.48
C LEU A 63 30.20 5.19 13.21
N VAL A 64 30.97 5.56 14.22
CA VAL A 64 32.02 6.58 14.15
C VAL A 64 33.26 6.09 14.90
N VAL A 65 34.43 6.26 14.29
CA VAL A 65 35.73 5.91 14.89
C VAL A 65 36.66 7.12 14.93
N ARG A 66 37.58 7.11 15.90
CA ARG A 66 38.67 8.10 15.96
C ARG A 66 39.86 7.61 15.13
N VAL A 67 40.48 8.52 14.39
CA VAL A 67 41.71 8.26 13.63
C VAL A 67 42.87 8.89 14.40
N THR A 68 43.85 8.07 14.80
CA THR A 68 45.06 8.55 15.48
C THR A 68 46.15 8.96 14.47
N GLY A 69 46.62 10.21 14.52
CA GLY A 69 47.86 10.65 13.84
C GLY A 69 47.75 11.99 13.10
N GLY A 70 48.68 12.92 13.38
CA GLY A 70 48.87 14.19 12.66
C GLY A 70 49.20 15.40 13.56
N LYS A 71 49.91 16.40 13.02
CA LYS A 71 50.40 17.64 13.71
C LYS A 71 49.30 18.57 14.30
N GLY A 72 48.04 18.12 14.37
CA GLY A 72 46.88 18.89 14.83
C GLY A 72 45.83 18.10 15.64
N GLY A 73 46.13 16.88 16.09
CA GLY A 73 45.21 16.05 16.88
C GLY A 73 44.33 15.13 16.01
N GLY A 74 44.04 13.93 16.53
CA GLY A 74 43.38 12.86 15.79
C GLY A 74 42.00 13.24 15.21
N GLY A 75 41.76 12.82 13.97
CA GLY A 75 40.51 13.07 13.25
C GLY A 75 39.38 12.14 13.68
N THR A 76 38.19 12.38 13.14
CA THR A 76 37.03 11.48 13.30
C THR A 76 36.61 11.00 11.92
N GLN A 77 36.28 9.73 11.80
CA GLN A 77 35.82 9.14 10.55
C GLN A 77 34.52 8.37 10.78
N ILE A 78 33.55 8.59 9.90
CA ILE A 78 32.35 7.76 9.85
C ILE A 78 32.72 6.39 9.27
N THR A 79 32.19 5.32 9.85
CA THR A 79 32.39 3.96 9.34
C THR A 79 31.43 3.67 8.19
N GLN A 80 31.64 2.55 7.49
CA GLN A 80 30.65 2.06 6.53
C GLN A 80 29.30 1.81 7.20
N LYS A 81 29.29 1.27 8.42
CA LYS A 81 28.06 1.09 9.21
C LYS A 81 27.36 2.42 9.50
N GLY A 82 28.11 3.47 9.82
CA GLY A 82 27.56 4.82 10.01
C GLY A 82 26.90 5.36 8.74
N LEU A 83 27.53 5.17 7.58
CA LEU A 83 26.97 5.56 6.28
C LEU A 83 25.70 4.77 5.94
N GLU A 84 25.67 3.47 6.23
CA GLU A 84 24.46 2.64 6.09
C GLU A 84 23.32 3.13 6.98
N ALA A 85 23.63 3.46 8.24
CA ALA A 85 22.65 3.96 9.19
C ALA A 85 22.02 5.27 8.72
N ILE A 86 22.83 6.21 8.22
CA ILE A 86 22.34 7.45 7.59
C ILE A 86 21.41 7.12 6.43
N ARG A 87 21.88 6.28 5.49
CA ARG A 87 21.12 5.94 4.28
C ARG A 87 19.76 5.34 4.62
N ILE A 88 19.71 4.35 5.50
CA ILE A 88 18.47 3.67 5.90
C ILE A 88 17.51 4.66 6.57
N PHE A 89 18.00 5.50 7.47
CA PHE A 89 17.14 6.47 8.15
C PHE A 89 16.56 7.51 7.18
N ARG A 90 17.36 8.04 6.24
CA ARG A 90 16.89 8.97 5.22
C ARG A 90 15.87 8.33 4.27
N GLU A 91 16.03 7.05 3.96
CA GLU A 91 15.03 6.31 3.18
C GLU A 91 13.71 6.15 3.94
N MET A 92 13.76 5.88 5.25
CA MET A 92 12.55 5.86 6.09
C MET A 92 11.86 7.24 6.14
N GLU A 93 12.62 8.33 6.23
CA GLU A 93 12.06 9.70 6.16
C GLU A 93 11.40 9.97 4.80
N ARG A 94 12.00 9.50 3.70
CA ARG A 94 11.43 9.62 2.35
C ARG A 94 10.08 8.89 2.26
N VAL A 95 10.00 7.65 2.72
CA VAL A 95 8.75 6.87 2.76
C VAL A 95 7.70 7.53 3.65
N GLN A 96 8.10 8.07 4.80
CA GLN A 96 7.19 8.81 5.68
C GLN A 96 6.61 10.05 4.98
N GLN A 97 7.42 10.80 4.23
CA GLN A 97 6.96 11.97 3.48
C GLN A 97 5.96 11.57 2.39
N GLU A 98 6.22 10.50 1.65
CA GLU A 98 5.28 9.97 0.64
C GLU A 98 3.93 9.58 1.27
N LEU A 99 3.99 8.91 2.43
CA LEU A 99 2.81 8.54 3.21
C LEU A 99 2.02 9.78 3.67
N PHE A 100 2.69 10.82 4.16
CA PHE A 100 2.05 12.08 4.53
C PHE A 100 1.45 12.81 3.34
N THR A 101 2.13 12.86 2.19
CA THR A 101 1.57 13.44 0.96
C THR A 101 0.31 12.69 0.52
N LEU A 102 0.31 11.35 0.62
CA LEU A 102 -0.86 10.53 0.32
C LEU A 102 -2.04 10.83 1.26
N PHE A 103 -1.76 11.02 2.55
CA PHE A 103 -2.77 11.45 3.50
C PHE A 103 -3.30 12.84 3.15
N GLU A 104 -2.43 13.83 2.92
CA GLU A 104 -2.82 15.20 2.58
C GLU A 104 -3.72 15.28 1.33
N SER A 105 -3.43 14.52 0.27
CA SER A 105 -4.23 14.51 -0.96
C SER A 105 -5.65 13.94 -0.76
N ASN A 106 -5.84 13.09 0.25
CA ASN A 106 -7.10 12.41 0.54
C ASN A 106 -7.85 13.03 1.74
N LEU A 107 -7.22 13.96 2.47
CA LEU A 107 -7.74 14.61 3.69
C LEU A 107 -8.57 15.89 3.41
N ASN A 108 -9.11 16.06 2.20
CA ASN A 108 -10.00 17.20 1.90
C ASN A 108 -11.36 17.11 2.61
N ASP A 109 -11.65 16.01 3.30
CA ASP A 109 -12.90 15.79 4.05
C ASP A 109 -12.58 15.34 5.48
N TRP A 110 -11.97 16.24 6.26
CA TRP A 110 -11.57 16.01 7.66
C TRP A 110 -12.77 15.66 8.56
N ASP A 111 -13.94 16.22 8.27
CA ASP A 111 -15.18 15.96 9.00
C ASP A 111 -15.69 14.52 8.80
N SER A 112 -15.41 13.90 7.64
CA SER A 112 -15.74 12.49 7.40
C SER A 112 -14.87 11.49 8.18
N ILE A 113 -13.70 11.92 8.66
CA ILE A 113 -12.71 11.06 9.34
C ILE A 113 -12.89 11.07 10.86
N MET A 114 -13.42 12.16 11.43
CA MET A 114 -13.69 12.28 12.87
C MET A 114 -14.99 11.63 13.31
N ASP A 115 -15.84 11.17 12.39
CA ASP A 115 -16.95 10.26 12.69
C ASP A 115 -16.40 8.84 12.92
N TYR A 116 -15.84 8.61 14.11
CA TYR A 116 -15.29 7.32 14.55
C TYR A 116 -16.29 6.14 14.38
N SER A 117 -17.60 6.43 14.22
CA SER A 117 -18.64 5.44 13.97
C SER A 117 -18.80 5.05 12.49
N LYS A 118 -18.37 5.90 11.55
CA LYS A 118 -18.39 5.66 10.09
C LYS A 118 -17.04 5.33 9.50
N TRP A 119 -15.96 5.46 10.28
CA TRP A 119 -14.64 4.96 9.94
C TRP A 119 -14.57 3.42 10.00
N SER A 120 -15.59 2.75 9.46
CA SER A 120 -15.53 1.33 9.17
C SER A 120 -14.58 1.18 7.99
N ASP A 121 -13.34 0.85 8.32
CA ASP A 121 -12.63 -0.31 7.80
C ASP A 121 -12.25 -0.22 6.29
N SER A 122 -13.16 0.15 5.40
CA SER A 122 -13.04 0.50 3.98
C SER A 122 -12.15 1.71 3.66
N ALA A 123 -12.21 2.76 4.48
CA ALA A 123 -11.50 4.03 4.21
C ALA A 123 -9.99 3.93 4.51
N LYS A 124 -9.58 3.21 5.57
CA LYS A 124 -8.16 2.87 5.84
C LYS A 124 -7.53 2.01 4.75
N ARG A 125 -8.37 1.27 4.02
CA ARG A 125 -7.98 0.12 3.22
C ARG A 125 -7.68 0.47 1.76
N ARG A 126 -8.43 1.41 1.18
CA ARG A 126 -8.12 2.01 -0.14
C ARG A 126 -6.72 2.67 -0.21
N PHE A 127 -6.10 2.98 0.93
CA PHE A 127 -4.79 3.62 0.98
C PHE A 127 -3.62 2.71 0.62
N MET A 128 -3.73 1.37 0.78
CA MET A 128 -2.54 0.51 0.77
C MET A 128 -2.29 -0.25 -0.53
N ILE A 129 -3.26 -0.34 -1.45
CA ILE A 129 -3.08 -1.11 -2.69
C ILE A 129 -3.43 -0.26 -3.90
N LYS A 130 -2.41 0.29 -4.57
CA LYS A 130 -2.55 0.88 -5.90
C LYS A 130 -2.31 -0.22 -6.94
N THR A 131 -3.37 -0.64 -7.63
CA THR A 131 -3.26 -1.55 -8.79
C THR A 131 -3.95 -0.96 -10.01
N SER A 132 -3.64 -1.49 -11.19
CA SER A 132 -4.36 -1.19 -12.43
C SER A 132 -5.73 -1.89 -12.53
N ALA A 133 -6.07 -2.77 -11.57
CA ALA A 133 -7.40 -3.35 -11.51
C ALA A 133 -8.41 -2.28 -11.07
N ARG A 134 -9.38 -2.01 -11.94
CA ARG A 134 -10.43 -1.00 -11.74
C ARG A 134 -11.49 -1.46 -10.75
N ASN A 135 -11.68 -2.76 -10.62
CA ASN A 135 -12.63 -3.35 -9.69
C ASN A 135 -11.85 -3.90 -8.50
N GLN A 136 -11.99 -3.25 -7.35
CA GLN A 136 -11.35 -3.64 -6.10
C GLN A 136 -12.43 -3.82 -5.05
N LEU A 137 -12.81 -5.08 -4.86
CA LEU A 137 -13.87 -5.46 -3.94
C LEU A 137 -13.23 -5.95 -2.66
N PHE A 138 -13.78 -5.55 -1.51
CA PHE A 138 -13.27 -5.95 -0.23
C PHE A 138 -14.32 -6.78 0.50
N GLY A 139 -13.92 -7.93 1.03
CA GLY A 139 -14.85 -8.85 1.67
C GLY A 139 -14.19 -9.80 2.63
N GLU A 140 -15.00 -10.62 3.28
CA GLU A 140 -14.57 -11.68 4.18
C GLU A 140 -14.54 -13.01 3.45
N ILE A 141 -13.49 -13.81 3.65
CA ILE A 141 -13.40 -15.16 3.12
C ILE A 141 -14.36 -16.05 3.90
N VAL A 142 -15.38 -16.56 3.24
CA VAL A 142 -16.42 -17.40 3.87
C VAL A 142 -16.26 -18.88 3.56
N LEU A 143 -15.51 -19.22 2.50
CA LEU A 143 -15.24 -20.60 2.11
C LEU A 143 -13.89 -20.71 1.41
N ILE A 144 -13.14 -21.77 1.73
CA ILE A 144 -11.95 -22.18 0.99
C ILE A 144 -12.11 -23.68 0.69
N THR A 145 -12.03 -24.05 -0.58
CA THR A 145 -12.04 -25.43 -1.06
C THR A 145 -10.70 -25.75 -1.68
N GLU A 146 -9.87 -26.51 -0.97
CA GLU A 146 -8.56 -26.94 -1.48
C GLU A 146 -8.68 -28.13 -2.43
N GLY A 147 -8.12 -27.98 -3.64
CA GLY A 147 -7.88 -29.08 -4.57
C GLY A 147 -6.44 -29.60 -4.48
N LYS A 148 -5.99 -30.38 -5.48
CA LYS A 148 -4.60 -30.88 -5.53
C LYS A 148 -3.57 -29.85 -5.99
N VAL A 149 -4.00 -28.86 -6.77
CA VAL A 149 -3.12 -27.86 -7.41
C VAL A 149 -3.59 -26.43 -7.13
N ASN A 150 -4.90 -26.23 -7.12
CA ASN A 150 -5.54 -24.94 -6.90
C ASN A 150 -6.47 -25.01 -5.69
N ALA A 151 -6.82 -23.85 -5.15
CA ALA A 151 -7.90 -23.68 -4.21
C ALA A 151 -8.92 -22.70 -4.78
N GLU A 152 -10.19 -22.98 -4.52
CA GLU A 152 -11.26 -22.02 -4.70
C GLU A 152 -11.51 -21.29 -3.40
N VAL A 153 -11.56 -19.96 -3.45
CA VAL A 153 -11.75 -19.06 -2.32
C VAL A 153 -12.96 -18.19 -2.61
N VAL A 154 -13.94 -18.20 -1.71
CA VAL A 154 -15.18 -17.41 -1.84
C VAL A 154 -15.17 -16.27 -0.85
N LEU A 155 -15.26 -15.04 -1.36
CA LEU A 155 -15.36 -13.82 -0.58
C LEU A 155 -16.81 -13.36 -0.53
N LYS A 156 -17.33 -13.10 0.67
CA LYS A 156 -18.57 -12.36 0.88
C LYS A 156 -18.25 -10.86 0.86
N ILE A 157 -18.75 -10.16 -0.15
CA ILE A 157 -18.57 -8.70 -0.27
C ILE A 157 -19.67 -7.97 0.51
N ASN A 158 -20.91 -8.44 0.38
CA ASN A 158 -22.07 -7.99 1.14
C ASN A 158 -23.08 -9.16 1.24
N ASP A 159 -24.32 -8.90 1.67
CA ASP A 159 -25.31 -9.98 1.88
C ASP A 159 -25.82 -10.62 0.58
N SER A 160 -25.81 -9.90 -0.54
CA SER A 160 -26.29 -10.39 -1.84
C SER A 160 -25.17 -10.90 -2.76
N MET A 161 -23.92 -10.53 -2.50
CA MET A 161 -22.82 -10.74 -3.42
C MET A 161 -21.67 -11.54 -2.80
N ARG A 162 -21.36 -12.66 -3.47
CA ARG A 162 -20.18 -13.47 -3.23
C ARG A 162 -19.32 -13.53 -4.49
N ILE A 163 -18.01 -13.46 -4.32
CA ILE A 163 -17.03 -13.55 -5.41
C ILE A 163 -16.17 -14.79 -5.19
N SER A 164 -16.16 -15.70 -6.16
CA SER A 164 -15.25 -16.84 -6.22
C SER A 164 -13.97 -16.46 -6.96
N SER A 165 -12.84 -16.80 -6.36
CA SER A 165 -11.50 -16.73 -6.94
C SER A 165 -10.86 -18.12 -6.92
N THR A 166 -10.19 -18.47 -8.01
CA THR A 166 -9.37 -19.68 -8.06
C THR A 166 -7.90 -19.27 -8.09
N ILE A 167 -7.14 -19.71 -7.10
CA ILE A 167 -5.72 -19.42 -6.96
C ILE A 167 -4.93 -20.71 -6.79
N THR A 168 -3.61 -20.63 -6.98
CA THR A 168 -2.74 -21.79 -6.70
C THR A 168 -2.71 -22.08 -5.20
N LEU A 169 -2.48 -23.34 -4.81
CA LEU A 169 -2.29 -23.69 -3.40
C LEU A 169 -1.09 -22.98 -2.78
N HIS A 170 -0.06 -22.68 -3.57
CA HIS A 170 1.09 -21.90 -3.11
C HIS A 170 0.66 -20.49 -2.71
N SER A 171 -0.08 -19.78 -3.57
CA SER A 171 -0.62 -18.45 -3.28
C SER A 171 -1.53 -18.45 -2.05
N LEU A 172 -2.37 -19.48 -1.87
CA LEU A 172 -3.22 -19.62 -0.69
C LEU A 172 -2.38 -19.65 0.60
N LYS A 173 -1.32 -20.48 0.61
CA LYS A 173 -0.44 -20.67 1.76
C LYS A 173 0.43 -19.45 2.03
N ASP A 174 1.02 -18.87 0.98
CA ASP A 174 1.91 -17.71 1.08
C ASP A 174 1.18 -16.46 1.60
N LEU A 175 -0.06 -16.24 1.14
CA LEU A 175 -0.92 -15.17 1.64
C LEU A 175 -1.55 -15.49 3.00
N GLY A 176 -1.38 -16.71 3.51
CA GLY A 176 -1.93 -17.15 4.80
C GLY A 176 -3.46 -17.09 4.87
N LEU A 177 -4.15 -17.26 3.74
CA LEU A 177 -5.61 -17.10 3.67
C LEU A 177 -6.34 -18.16 4.48
N LYS A 178 -7.32 -17.73 5.27
CA LYS A 178 -8.17 -18.57 6.12
C LYS A 178 -9.60 -18.03 6.09
N VAL A 179 -10.57 -18.92 6.32
CA VAL A 179 -11.97 -18.51 6.54
C VAL A 179 -12.04 -17.54 7.72
N GLY A 180 -12.82 -16.47 7.55
CA GLY A 180 -12.94 -15.35 8.50
C GLY A 180 -11.94 -14.20 8.28
N LEU A 181 -10.89 -14.41 7.47
CA LEU A 181 -9.99 -13.31 7.12
C LEU A 181 -10.64 -12.39 6.09
N LYS A 182 -10.27 -11.11 6.14
CA LYS A 182 -10.69 -10.15 5.14
C LYS A 182 -9.62 -10.00 4.05
N ALA A 183 -10.06 -9.89 2.81
CA ALA A 183 -9.20 -9.80 1.64
C ALA A 183 -9.85 -8.94 0.55
N TYR A 184 -9.02 -8.52 -0.41
CA TYR A 184 -9.44 -7.89 -1.65
C TYR A 184 -9.58 -8.93 -2.75
N ALA A 185 -10.63 -8.77 -3.56
CA ALA A 185 -10.76 -9.33 -4.88
C ALA A 185 -10.49 -8.22 -5.91
N LEU A 186 -9.42 -8.38 -6.69
CA LEU A 186 -8.99 -7.46 -7.73
C LEU A 186 -9.35 -8.04 -9.09
N ILE A 187 -10.19 -7.32 -9.84
CA ILE A 187 -10.64 -7.72 -11.19
C ILE A 187 -10.34 -6.59 -12.17
N LYS A 188 -9.59 -6.92 -13.24
CA LYS A 188 -9.33 -5.97 -14.31
C LYS A 188 -10.60 -5.73 -15.14
N ALA A 189 -10.84 -4.49 -15.57
CA ALA A 189 -12.07 -4.13 -16.27
C ALA A 189 -12.29 -4.91 -17.58
N ASN A 190 -11.21 -5.29 -18.27
CA ASN A 190 -11.27 -6.07 -19.51
C ASN A 190 -11.50 -7.59 -19.28
N TRP A 191 -11.61 -8.04 -18.03
CA TRP A 191 -12.01 -9.41 -17.70
C TRP A 191 -13.51 -9.57 -17.47
N ILE A 192 -14.24 -8.45 -17.35
CA ILE A 192 -15.68 -8.44 -17.15
C ILE A 192 -16.36 -8.49 -18.51
N VAL A 193 -17.21 -9.49 -18.69
CA VAL A 193 -18.10 -9.63 -19.84
C VAL A 193 -19.48 -9.09 -19.45
N VAL A 194 -20.08 -8.29 -20.33
CA VAL A 194 -21.41 -7.71 -20.13
C VAL A 194 -22.43 -8.43 -21.00
N PHE A 195 -23.60 -8.69 -20.45
CA PHE A 195 -24.74 -9.34 -21.08
C PHE A 195 -25.98 -8.44 -20.95
N SER A 196 -26.75 -8.33 -22.01
CA SER A 196 -28.05 -7.63 -22.00
C SER A 196 -29.11 -8.37 -21.19
N GLU A 197 -29.00 -9.70 -21.08
CA GLU A 197 -29.93 -10.59 -20.39
C GLU A 197 -29.19 -11.58 -19.49
N GLU A 198 -29.91 -12.33 -18.65
CA GLU A 198 -29.30 -13.32 -17.77
C GLU A 198 -28.66 -14.45 -18.59
N PRO A 199 -27.34 -14.65 -18.49
CA PRO A 199 -26.67 -15.66 -19.30
C PRO A 199 -26.94 -17.07 -18.76
N LYS A 200 -27.35 -17.98 -19.65
CA LYS A 200 -27.58 -19.40 -19.33
C LYS A 200 -26.46 -20.27 -19.89
N GLY A 201 -26.08 -21.31 -19.16
CA GLY A 201 -25.11 -22.31 -19.62
C GLY A 201 -23.67 -21.79 -19.77
N ILE A 202 -23.32 -20.71 -19.06
CA ILE A 202 -21.97 -20.15 -19.09
C ILE A 202 -21.07 -20.75 -18.01
N SER A 203 -19.75 -20.72 -18.23
CA SER A 203 -18.74 -21.23 -17.31
C SER A 203 -18.20 -20.18 -16.32
N MET A 204 -18.85 -19.03 -16.19
CA MET A 204 -18.44 -17.98 -15.25
C MET A 204 -19.17 -18.16 -13.93
N GLN A 205 -18.39 -18.35 -12.86
CA GLN A 205 -18.87 -18.54 -11.50
C GLN A 205 -19.37 -17.21 -10.90
N ASN A 206 -18.74 -16.11 -11.29
CA ASN A 206 -19.14 -14.78 -10.88
C ASN A 206 -20.07 -14.23 -11.94
N CYS A 207 -21.37 -14.17 -11.63
CA CYS A 207 -22.37 -13.53 -12.47
C CYS A 207 -23.29 -12.69 -11.59
N ILE A 208 -23.38 -11.40 -11.91
CA ILE A 208 -24.00 -10.38 -11.07
C ILE A 208 -24.96 -9.57 -11.95
N SER A 209 -26.15 -9.26 -11.42
CA SER A 209 -27.08 -8.32 -12.05
C SER A 209 -26.86 -6.91 -11.51
N GLY A 210 -26.90 -5.91 -12.38
CA GLY A 210 -26.75 -4.51 -11.99
C GLY A 210 -27.38 -3.56 -12.99
N VAL A 211 -27.21 -2.27 -12.75
CA VAL A 211 -27.72 -1.20 -13.62
C VAL A 211 -26.54 -0.39 -14.15
N ILE A 212 -26.53 -0.10 -15.44
CA ILE A 212 -25.54 0.79 -16.05
C ILE A 212 -25.77 2.22 -15.52
N LYS A 213 -24.74 2.83 -14.94
CA LYS A 213 -24.78 4.20 -14.42
C LYS A 213 -24.11 5.19 -15.36
N HIS A 214 -23.04 4.77 -16.02
CA HIS A 214 -22.28 5.61 -16.94
C HIS A 214 -21.70 4.77 -18.07
N ILE A 215 -21.61 5.37 -19.26
CA ILE A 215 -20.87 4.82 -20.40
C ILE A 215 -19.94 5.93 -20.87
N THR A 216 -18.63 5.64 -20.90
CA THR A 216 -17.61 6.52 -21.44
C THR A 216 -17.19 5.98 -22.79
N ASP A 217 -17.56 6.67 -23.87
CA ASP A 217 -17.16 6.27 -25.21
C ASP A 217 -15.68 6.59 -25.47
N GLY A 218 -15.03 5.69 -26.21
CA GLY A 218 -13.67 5.87 -26.71
C GLY A 218 -13.57 5.42 -28.17
N VAL A 219 -12.40 5.63 -28.78
CA VAL A 219 -12.21 5.38 -30.22
C VAL A 219 -12.30 3.90 -30.59
N VAL A 220 -11.87 3.01 -29.69
CA VAL A 220 -11.83 1.55 -29.92
C VAL A 220 -12.64 0.80 -28.86
N ASN A 221 -12.59 1.26 -27.62
CA ASN A 221 -13.26 0.66 -26.49
C ASN A 221 -14.11 1.72 -25.78
N CYS A 222 -15.15 1.26 -25.11
CA CYS A 222 -15.91 2.05 -24.15
C CYS A 222 -15.72 1.48 -22.74
N GLU A 223 -15.77 2.36 -21.74
CA GLU A 223 -15.83 1.98 -20.33
C GLU A 223 -17.30 2.01 -19.89
N ILE A 224 -17.77 0.91 -19.32
CA ILE A 224 -19.13 0.77 -18.81
C ILE A 224 -19.07 0.66 -17.30
N GLU A 225 -19.67 1.64 -16.62
CA GLU A 225 -19.83 1.61 -15.17
C GLU A 225 -21.20 1.04 -14.80
N MET A 226 -21.19 -0.03 -14.00
CA MET A 226 -22.37 -0.74 -13.52
C MET A 226 -22.43 -0.69 -12.00
N GLU A 227 -23.63 -0.72 -11.44
CA GLU A 227 -23.83 -0.73 -9.99
C GLU A 227 -24.76 -1.87 -9.56
N CYS A 228 -24.36 -2.57 -8.51
CA CYS A 228 -25.14 -3.59 -7.81
C CYS A 228 -25.09 -3.29 -6.30
N GLU A 229 -26.23 -3.01 -5.68
CA GLU A 229 -26.35 -2.72 -4.24
C GLU A 229 -25.23 -1.82 -3.68
N ASN A 230 -25.08 -0.63 -4.26
CA ASN A 230 -24.04 0.38 -3.93
C ASN A 230 -22.59 -0.03 -4.21
N THR A 231 -22.35 -1.19 -4.83
CA THR A 231 -21.02 -1.59 -5.32
C THR A 231 -20.91 -1.27 -6.80
N ARG A 232 -19.89 -0.48 -7.16
CA ARG A 232 -19.60 -0.11 -8.55
C ARG A 232 -18.61 -1.06 -9.19
N PHE A 233 -18.84 -1.32 -10.47
CA PHE A 233 -18.00 -2.11 -11.35
C PHE A 233 -17.70 -1.31 -12.61
N SER A 234 -16.48 -1.45 -13.13
CA SER A 234 -16.05 -0.93 -14.41
C SER A 234 -15.67 -2.09 -15.32
N ALA A 235 -16.31 -2.15 -16.49
CA ALA A 235 -15.97 -3.06 -17.57
C ALA A 235 -15.45 -2.26 -18.76
N VAL A 236 -14.48 -2.81 -19.50
CA VAL A 236 -14.02 -2.24 -20.76
C VAL A 236 -14.37 -3.22 -21.87
N ILE A 237 -15.23 -2.79 -22.79
CA ILE A 237 -15.67 -3.59 -23.95
C ILE A 237 -15.44 -2.81 -25.25
N THR A 238 -15.47 -3.49 -26.39
CA THR A 238 -15.34 -2.81 -27.69
C THR A 238 -16.56 -1.94 -27.97
N GLU A 239 -16.37 -0.85 -28.73
CA GLU A 239 -17.48 0.01 -29.16
C GLU A 239 -18.53 -0.78 -29.96
N GLU A 240 -18.08 -1.72 -30.80
CA GLU A 240 -18.94 -2.64 -31.53
C GLU A 240 -19.80 -3.50 -30.59
N SER A 241 -19.23 -4.02 -29.49
CA SER A 241 -19.98 -4.81 -28.52
C SER A 241 -21.06 -3.99 -27.81
N GLN A 242 -20.75 -2.74 -27.46
CA GLN A 242 -21.72 -1.83 -26.85
C GLN A 242 -22.91 -1.57 -27.78
N LYS A 243 -22.64 -1.33 -29.07
CA LYS A 243 -23.66 -1.13 -30.10
C LYS A 243 -24.50 -2.39 -30.33
N ASN A 244 -23.85 -3.54 -30.49
CA ASN A 244 -24.51 -4.82 -30.75
C ASN A 244 -25.41 -5.25 -29.59
N LEU A 245 -25.01 -4.96 -28.35
CA LEU A 245 -25.81 -5.21 -27.14
C LEU A 245 -26.82 -4.09 -26.84
N ALA A 246 -26.82 -3.01 -27.64
CA ALA A 246 -27.67 -1.83 -27.50
C ALA A 246 -27.69 -1.25 -26.07
N LEU A 247 -26.53 -1.22 -25.41
CA LEU A 247 -26.41 -0.88 -23.99
C LEU A 247 -26.69 0.60 -23.73
N LYS A 248 -27.54 0.90 -22.73
CA LYS A 248 -27.91 2.27 -22.36
C LYS A 248 -27.76 2.53 -20.87
N VAL A 249 -27.45 3.76 -20.50
CA VAL A 249 -27.50 4.21 -19.10
C VAL A 249 -28.91 3.99 -18.54
N GLY A 250 -29.01 3.44 -17.34
CA GLY A 250 -30.26 3.04 -16.69
C GLY A 250 -30.75 1.63 -17.02
N GLN A 251 -30.13 0.94 -17.98
CA GLN A 251 -30.50 -0.43 -18.34
C GLN A 251 -30.03 -1.42 -17.27
N LYS A 252 -30.92 -2.37 -16.93
CA LYS A 252 -30.54 -3.56 -16.16
C LYS A 252 -29.76 -4.52 -17.06
N VAL A 253 -28.59 -4.94 -16.60
CA VAL A 253 -27.69 -5.84 -17.31
C VAL A 253 -27.17 -6.91 -16.36
N TRP A 254 -26.59 -7.95 -16.96
CA TRP A 254 -25.78 -8.93 -16.23
C TRP A 254 -24.33 -8.76 -16.63
N PHE A 255 -23.42 -9.02 -15.71
CA PHE A 255 -22.00 -9.04 -16.01
C PHE A 255 -21.33 -10.16 -15.23
N GLY A 256 -20.28 -10.73 -15.83
CA GLY A 256 -19.62 -11.87 -15.25
C GLY A 256 -18.15 -11.98 -15.62
N PHE A 257 -17.43 -12.76 -14.82
CA PHE A 257 -16.02 -13.04 -15.00
C PHE A 257 -15.67 -14.40 -14.38
N LYS A 258 -14.64 -15.05 -14.93
CA LYS A 258 -14.17 -16.34 -14.41
C LYS A 258 -13.50 -16.18 -13.05
N SER A 259 -13.57 -17.22 -12.22
CA SER A 259 -12.84 -17.30 -10.94
C SER A 259 -11.32 -17.11 -11.09
N ASN A 260 -10.73 -17.55 -12.21
CA ASN A 260 -9.31 -17.37 -12.51
C ASN A 260 -8.94 -15.92 -12.88
N ASN A 261 -9.94 -15.06 -13.14
CA ASN A 261 -9.76 -13.63 -13.42
C ASN A 261 -9.98 -12.79 -12.16
N VAL A 262 -9.74 -13.36 -10.98
CA VAL A 262 -9.83 -12.67 -9.70
C VAL A 262 -8.53 -12.88 -8.95
N ILE A 263 -7.79 -11.80 -8.74
CA ILE A 263 -6.56 -11.81 -7.94
C ILE A 263 -6.93 -11.48 -6.50
N LEU A 264 -6.39 -12.24 -5.53
CA LEU A 264 -6.56 -11.95 -4.11
C LEU A 264 -5.39 -11.16 -3.55
N GLY A 265 -5.69 -10.19 -2.68
CA GLY A 265 -4.70 -9.44 -1.90
C GLY A 265 -5.18 -9.23 -0.47
N ILE A 266 -4.27 -9.05 0.48
CA ILE A 266 -4.57 -8.75 1.89
C ILE A 266 -4.13 -7.35 2.27
#